data_AF-A0A920TVU2-F1
#
_entry.id   AF-A0A920TVU2-F1
#
_cell.length_a   1.000
_cell.length_b   1.000
_cell.length_c   1.000
_cell.angle_alpha   90.00
_cell.angle_beta   90.00
_cell.angle_gamma   90.00
#
_symmetry.space_group_name_H-M   'P 1'
#
loop_
_entity.id
_entity.type
_entity.pdbx_description
1 polymer ?
#
loop_
_entity_poly.entity_id
_entity_poly.type
_entity_poly.pdbx_seq_one_letter_code
_entity_poly.pdbx_strand_id
1 'polypeptide(L)' 'MRTNTTKKSLSEGKVVFGAIISRYSPDQVELFGAIGFDFVMIDCDTDP' A
#
# COMPACT_ATOMS: atom_id res chain seq x y z
N MET A 1 -17.00 6.11 11.53
CA MET A 1 -15.64 6.23 10.97
C MET A 1 -15.09 4.84 10.71
N ARG A 2 -14.47 4.59 9.55
CA ARG A 2 -13.72 3.35 9.30
C ARG A 2 -12.32 3.46 9.91
N THR A 3 -11.77 2.34 10.39
CA THR A 3 -10.41 2.28 10.94
C THR A 3 -9.39 2.25 9.81
N ASN A 4 -8.45 3.19 9.78
CA ASN A 4 -7.25 3.10 8.93
C ASN A 4 -6.21 2.23 9.66
N THR A 5 -6.03 1.01 9.21
CA THR A 5 -5.17 0.00 9.83
C THR A 5 -3.69 0.37 9.73
N THR A 6 -3.23 0.85 8.56
CA THR A 6 -1.84 1.30 8.36
C THR A 6 -1.47 2.44 9.32
N LYS A 7 -2.34 3.46 9.45
CA LYS A 7 -2.15 4.58 10.38
C LYS A 7 -2.08 4.10 11.82
N LYS A 8 -2.94 3.15 12.21
CA LYS A 8 -2.94 2.55 13.54
C LYS A 8 -1.62 1.82 13.80
N SER A 9 -1.16 0.94 12.90
CA SER A 9 0.10 0.21 13.03
C SER A 9 1.30 1.14 13.18
N LEU A 10 1.36 2.21 12.38
CA LEU A 10 2.40 3.24 12.49
C LEU A 10 2.39 3.95 13.85
N SER A 11 1.20 4.30 14.37
CA SER A 11 1.09 4.94 15.69
C SER A 11 1.51 4.05 16.85
N GLU A 12 1.48 2.73 16.66
CA GLU A 12 1.93 1.72 17.63
C GLU A 12 3.43 1.41 17.50
N GLY A 13 4.15 2.07 16.58
CA GLY A 13 5.58 1.83 16.32
C GLY A 13 5.86 0.50 15.59
N LYS A 14 4.85 -0.09 14.94
CA LYS A 14 5.03 -1.33 14.17
C LYS A 14 5.64 -1.04 12.82
N VAL A 15 6.46 -1.98 12.35
CA VAL A 15 6.94 -1.99 10.96
C VAL A 15 5.76 -2.31 10.05
N VAL A 16 5.69 -1.61 8.90
CA VAL A 16 4.75 -1.88 7.83
C VAL A 16 5.52 -2.01 6.51
N PHE A 17 5.18 -3.01 5.71
CA PHE A 17 5.78 -3.27 4.40
C PHE A 17 4.82 -2.82 3.30
N GLY A 18 5.33 -2.01 2.37
CA GLY A 18 4.56 -1.46 1.26
C GLY A 18 5.15 -1.77 -0.10
N ALA A 19 4.29 -1.85 -1.11
CA ALA A 19 4.68 -1.91 -2.52
C ALA A 19 4.35 -0.58 -3.20
N ILE A 20 5.26 -0.09 -4.05
CA ILE A 20 5.04 1.12 -4.87
C ILE A 20 4.67 0.66 -6.28
N ILE A 21 3.52 1.13 -6.76
CA ILE A 21 3.02 0.90 -8.11
C ILE A 21 3.25 2.18 -8.90
N SER A 22 4.28 2.20 -9.74
CA SER A 22 4.61 3.37 -10.55
C SER A 22 3.73 3.52 -11.79
N ARG A 23 3.17 2.42 -12.31
CA ARG A 23 2.44 2.41 -13.59
C ARG A 23 1.01 1.93 -13.43
N TYR A 24 0.17 2.16 -14.43
CA TYR A 24 -1.19 1.59 -14.46
C TYR A 24 -1.16 0.05 -14.51
N SER A 25 -1.23 -0.59 -13.34
CA SER A 25 -1.15 -2.05 -13.18
C SER A 25 -2.10 -2.53 -12.07
N PRO A 26 -3.41 -2.54 -12.31
CA PRO A 26 -4.39 -2.99 -11.32
C PRO A 26 -4.18 -4.45 -10.88
N ASP A 27 -3.64 -5.29 -11.76
CA ASP A 27 -3.23 -6.66 -11.47
C ASP A 27 -2.16 -6.73 -10.36
N GLN A 28 -1.18 -5.82 -10.37
CA GLN A 28 -0.15 -5.76 -9.33
C GLN A 28 -0.74 -5.27 -7.99
N VAL A 29 -1.70 -4.35 -8.02
CA VAL A 29 -2.41 -3.88 -6.81
C VAL A 29 -3.12 -5.05 -6.13
N GLU A 30 -3.86 -5.85 -6.90
CA GLU A 30 -4.55 -7.03 -6.37
C GLU A 30 -3.57 -8.09 -5.85
N LEU A 31 -2.51 -8.37 -6.61
CA LEU A 31 -1.50 -9.35 -6.22
C LEU A 31 -0.80 -8.98 -4.91
N PHE A 32 -0.33 -7.74 -4.75
CA PHE A 32 0.35 -7.32 -3.52
C PHE A 32 -0.59 -7.27 -2.31
N GLY A 33 -1.86 -6.93 -2.52
CA GLY A 33 -2.90 -7.07 -1.50
C GLY A 33 -3.08 -8.52 -1.06
N ALA A 34 -3.12 -9.47 -2.01
CA ALA A 34 -3.28 -10.90 -1.72
C ALA A 34 -2.05 -11.54 -1.05
N ILE A 35 -0.84 -11.07 -1.38
CA ILE A 35 0.42 -11.53 -0.77
C ILE A 35 0.53 -11.09 0.69
N GLY A 36 -0.13 -9.99 1.08
CA GLY A 36 -0.19 -9.53 2.46
C GLY A 36 0.69 -8.31 2.77
N PHE A 37 0.98 -7.48 1.77
CA PHE A 37 1.56 -6.15 2.04
C PHE A 37 0.60 -5.31 2.89
N ASP A 38 1.14 -4.51 3.82
CA ASP A 38 0.35 -3.67 4.72
C ASP A 38 -0.33 -2.49 4.01
N PHE A 39 0.25 -2.06 2.88
CA PHE A 39 -0.33 -1.07 1.99
C PHE A 39 0.25 -1.18 0.58
N VAL A 40 -0.47 -0.60 -0.38
CA VAL A 40 0.01 -0.36 -1.75
C VAL A 40 -0.04 1.14 -1.99
N MET A 41 1.07 1.73 -2.44
CA MET A 41 1.15 3.13 -2.86
C MET A 41 0.97 3.21 -4.37
N ILE A 42 -0.06 3.91 -4.82
CA ILE A 42 -0.24 4.28 -6.22
C ILE A 42 0.56 5.57 -6.42
N ASP A 43 1.67 5.47 -7.12
CA ASP A 43 2.47 6.62 -7.49
C ASP A 43 1.84 7.28 -8.72
N CYS A 44 1.51 8.55 -8.58
CA CYS A 44 0.89 9.38 -9.62
C CYS A 44 1.79 10.56 -10.02
N ASP A 45 3.05 10.59 -9.57
CA ASP A 45 3.97 11.71 -9.78
C ASP A 45 5.06 11.34 -10.79
N THR A 46 5.65 10.14 -10.64
CA THR A 46 6.88 9.78 -11.35
C THR A 46 6.68 9.05 -12.68
N ASP A 47 5.45 8.76 -13.10
CA ASP A 47 5.10 8.01 -14.32
C ASP A 47 4.22 8.87 -15.25
N PRO A 48 4.27 8.68 -16.59
CA PRO A 48 3.53 9.51 -17.57
C PRO A 48 2.00 9.36 -17.57
#